data_AF-A0A4Q3VDR4-F1
#
_entry.id   AF-A0A4Q3VDR4-F1
#
_cell.length_a   1.000
_cell.length_b   1.000
_cell.length_c   1.000
_cell.angle_alpha   90.00
_cell.angle_beta   90.00
_cell.angle_gamma   90.00
#
_symmetry.space_group_name_H-M   'P 1'
#
loop_
_entity.id
_entity.type
_entity.pdbx_description
1 polymer ?
#
loop_
_entity_poly.entity_id
_entity_poly.type
_entity_poly.pdbx_seq_one_letter_code
_entity_poly.pdbx_strand_id
1 'polypeptide(L)' 'MVSELATRFAEVSLKLYGHEQSFDIGLDNDQELEAVAQAFESLGCQVERNELRHSLTVICPQGK' A
#
# COMPACT_ATOMS: atom_id res chain seq x y z
N MET A 1 -8.84 -7.38 10.90
CA MET A 1 -9.81 -6.48 10.23
C MET A 1 -9.01 -5.34 9.64
N VAL A 2 -9.08 -5.13 8.34
CA VAL A 2 -8.42 -3.99 7.68
C VAL A 2 -9.17 -2.72 8.09
N SER A 3 -8.42 -1.70 8.51
CA SER A 3 -9.01 -0.41 8.89
C SER A 3 -9.66 0.27 7.68
N GLU A 4 -10.85 0.85 7.85
CA GLU A 4 -11.53 1.61 6.78
C GLU A 4 -10.64 2.76 6.26
N LEU A 5 -9.84 3.36 7.14
CA LEU A 5 -8.88 4.40 6.78
C LEU A 5 -7.76 3.85 5.88
N ALA A 6 -7.23 2.66 6.20
CA ALA A 6 -6.19 2.02 5.40
C ALA A 6 -6.68 1.65 4.01
N THR A 7 -7.93 1.16 3.90
CA THR A 7 -8.57 0.89 2.61
C THR A 7 -8.71 2.16 1.77
N ARG A 8 -9.24 3.25 2.33
CA ARG A 8 -9.38 4.52 1.60
C ARG A 8 -8.02 5.09 1.20
N PHE A 9 -7.02 5.00 2.07
CA PHE A 9 -5.66 5.42 1.76
C PHE A 9 -5.09 4.63 0.57
N ALA A 10 -5.26 3.30 0.56
CA ALA A 10 -4.81 2.46 -0.54
C ALA A 10 -5.51 2.81 -1.86
N GLU A 11 -6.84 2.97 -1.86
CA GLU A 11 -7.61 3.37 -3.05
C GLU A 11 -7.17 4.72 -3.62
N VAL A 12 -6.96 5.73 -2.76
CA VAL A 12 -6.50 7.06 -3.19
C VAL A 12 -5.08 6.97 -3.73
N SER A 13 -4.21 6.22 -3.07
CA SER A 13 -2.82 6.02 -3.52
C SER A 13 -2.77 5.35 -4.89
N LEU A 14 -3.61 4.35 -5.15
CA LEU A 14 -3.70 3.74 -6.48
C LEU A 14 -4.20 4.69 -7.55
N LYS A 15 -5.14 5.59 -7.24
CA LYS A 15 -5.58 6.62 -8.19
C LYS A 15 -4.45 7.60 -8.53
N LEU A 16 -3.58 7.90 -7.57
CA LEU A 16 -2.48 8.83 -7.75
C LEU A 16 -1.27 8.19 -8.44
N TYR A 17 -0.87 6.99 -7.99
CA TYR A 17 0.40 6.35 -8.32
C TYR A 17 0.26 4.99 -9.03
N GLY A 18 -0.95 4.46 -9.20
CA GLY A 18 -1.17 3.16 -9.84
C GLY A 18 -0.83 3.12 -11.34
N HIS A 19 -0.49 4.28 -11.93
CA HIS A 19 0.10 4.36 -13.26
C HIS A 19 1.59 3.98 -13.26
N GLU A 20 2.25 4.09 -12.12
CA GLU A 20 3.63 3.64 -11.92
C GLU A 20 3.62 2.10 -11.79
N GLN A 21 4.68 1.45 -12.29
CA GLN A 21 4.84 -0.01 -12.15
C GLN A 21 4.95 -0.42 -10.67
N SER A 22 5.54 0.45 -9.86
CA SER A 22 5.70 0.31 -8.43
C SER A 22 5.89 1.68 -7.79
N PHE A 23 5.43 1.86 -6.56
CA PHE A 23 5.65 3.09 -5.78
C PHE A 23 5.88 2.78 -4.30
N ASP A 24 6.65 3.65 -3.63
CA ASP A 24 7.00 3.50 -2.22
C ASP A 24 6.12 4.37 -1.32
N ILE A 25 5.73 3.83 -0.17
CA ILE A 25 4.98 4.52 0.87
C ILE A 25 5.76 4.42 2.18
N GLY A 26 6.20 5.56 2.71
CA GLY A 26 6.73 5.65 4.07
C GLY A 26 5.60 5.87 5.07
N LEU A 27 5.64 5.16 6.19
CA LEU A 27 4.69 5.33 7.29
C LEU A 27 5.47 5.48 8.60
N ASP A 28 5.06 6.41 9.46
CA ASP A 28 5.74 6.69 10.72
C ASP A 28 5.41 5.67 11.83
N ASN A 29 4.49 4.73 11.57
CA ASN A 29 3.95 3.78 12.55
C ASN A 29 3.81 2.37 11.97
N ASP A 30 4.47 1.39 12.61
CA ASP A 30 4.46 -0.03 12.21
C ASP A 30 3.05 -0.65 12.23
N GLN A 31 2.18 -0.21 13.14
CA GLN A 31 0.83 -0.75 13.24
C GLN A 31 -0.06 -0.27 12.07
N GLU A 32 0.22 0.92 11.54
CA GLU A 32 -0.43 1.44 10.33
C GLU A 32 0.15 0.78 9.08
N LEU A 33 1.44 0.45 9.10
CA LEU A 33 2.14 -0.22 8.01
C LEU A 33 1.51 -1.56 7.65
N GLU A 34 1.20 -2.40 8.63
CA GLU A 34 0.56 -3.69 8.35
C GLU A 34 -0.90 -3.53 7.88
N ALA A 35 -1.64 -2.58 8.44
CA ALA A 35 -3.02 -2.31 8.01
C ALA A 35 -3.08 -1.81 6.56
N VAL A 36 -2.13 -0.94 6.17
CA VAL A 36 -2.01 -0.40 4.82
C VAL A 36 -1.54 -1.49 3.84
N ALA A 37 -0.57 -2.32 4.22
CA ALA A 37 -0.15 -3.46 3.40
C ALA A 37 -1.32 -4.39 3.08
N GLN A 38 -2.10 -4.78 4.09
CA GLN A 38 -3.29 -5.63 3.90
C GLN A 38 -4.36 -4.97 3.02
N ALA A 39 -4.50 -3.65 3.08
CA ALA A 39 -5.41 -2.91 2.22
C ALA A 39 -5.00 -3.01 0.74
N PHE A 40 -3.71 -2.80 0.42
CA PHE A 40 -3.20 -2.96 -0.95
C PHE A 40 -3.28 -4.40 -1.45
N GLU A 41 -2.94 -5.38 -0.61
CA GLU A 41 -3.09 -6.81 -0.93
C GLU A 41 -4.55 -7.16 -1.25
N SER A 42 -5.51 -6.60 -0.50
CA SER A 42 -6.96 -6.80 -0.74
C SER A 42 -7.44 -6.19 -2.06
N LEU A 43 -6.75 -5.16 -2.57
CA LEU A 43 -7.01 -4.54 -3.87
C LEU A 43 -6.36 -5.31 -5.03
N GLY A 44 -5.57 -6.35 -4.73
CA GLY A 44 -4.89 -7.20 -5.71
C GLY A 44 -3.50 -6.70 -6.11
N CYS A 45 -2.90 -5.83 -5.30
CA CYS A 45 -1.51 -5.43 -5.46
C CYS A 45 -0.59 -6.36 -4.67
N GLN A 46 0.65 -6.50 -5.14
CA GLN A 46 1.73 -7.10 -4.38
C GLN A 46 2.38 -6.01 -3.51
N VAL A 47 2.75 -6.35 -2.28
CA VAL A 47 3.37 -5.43 -1.34
C VAL A 47 4.66 -6.04 -0.79
N GLU A 48 5.77 -5.32 -0.90
CA GLU A 48 7.03 -5.65 -0.25
C GLU A 48 7.23 -4.76 0.96
N ARG A 49 7.45 -5.37 2.13
CA ARG A 49 7.61 -4.66 3.41
C ARG A 49 9.10 -4.40 3.64
N ASN A 50 9.46 -3.15 3.92
CA ASN A 50 10.82 -2.77 4.30
C ASN A 50 10.85 -2.33 5.76
N GLU A 51 11.09 -3.29 6.65
CA GLU A 51 11.12 -3.08 8.11
C GLU A 51 12.25 -2.12 8.53
N LEU A 52 13.36 -2.07 7.78
CA LEU A 52 14.49 -1.19 8.11
C LEU A 52 14.20 0.29 7.87
N ARG A 53 13.25 0.59 6.97
CA ARG A 53 12.89 1.97 6.57
C ARG A 53 11.45 2.34 6.93
N HIS A 54 10.72 1.47 7.63
CA HIS A 54 9.29 1.59 7.89
C HIS A 54 8.52 2.01 6.62
N SER A 55 8.76 1.27 5.53
CA SER A 55 8.14 1.57 4.23
C SER A 55 7.56 0.34 3.54
N LEU A 56 6.63 0.59 2.63
CA LEU A 56 6.01 -0.40 1.77
C LEU A 56 6.33 -0.07 0.32
N THR A 57 6.81 -1.04 -0.45
CA THR A 57 6.85 -0.94 -1.91
C THR A 57 5.61 -1.65 -2.44
N VAL A 58 4.75 -0.89 -3.13
CA VAL A 58 3.50 -1.39 -3.70
C VAL A 58 3.69 -1.61 -5.19
N ILE A 59 3.37 -2.81 -5.66
CA ILE A 59 3.48 -3.24 -7.05
C ILE A 59 2.09 -3.67 -7.50
N CYS A 60 1.46 -2.88 -8.38
CA CYS A 60 0.12 -3.19 -8.88
C CYS A 60 0.18 -3.51 -10.37
N PRO A 61 -0.55 -4.55 -10.83
CA PRO A 61 -0.67 -4.80 -12.27
C PRO A 61 -1.35 -3.59 -12.92
N GLN A 62 -0.71 -3.00 -13.92
CA GLN A 62 -1.27 -1.88 -14.66
C GLN A 62 -2.58 -2.29 -15.35
N GLY A 63 -3.66 -1.57 -15.06
CA GLY A 63 -4.94 -1.69 -15.78
C GLY A 63 -5.98 -2.59 -15.11
N LYS A 64 -6.56 -2.13 -13.99
CA LYS A 64 -7.93 -2.50 -13.60
C LYS A 64 -8.87 -1.34 -13.82
#